data_AF-A0A7V8YIE8-F1
#
_entry.id   AF-A0A7V8YIE8-F1
#
_cell.length_a   1.000
_cell.length_b   1.000
_cell.length_c   1.000
_cell.angle_alpha   90.00
_cell.angle_beta   90.00
_cell.angle_gamma   90.00
#
_symmetry.space_group_name_H-M   'P 1'
#
loop_
_entity.id
_entity.type
_entity.pdbx_description
1 polymer ?
#
loop_
_entity_poly.entity_id
_entity_poly.type
_entity_poly.pdbx_seq_one_letter_code
_entity_poly.pdbx_strand_id
1 'polypeptide(L)'
;MFARNLERQRALYGEELREKIRRLQAALDVSQARLAKSLGISTAMISQLMSGRRVKIGDPNVLARLLLLDRQVSRGVAGDRVRADALLAHVRESRPNLGVPTAAPDPSEALRGVASQTQLAAAANVLGPRFPAIAEMLRRAAADRR
;
A
#
# COMPACT_ATOMS: atom_id res chain seq x y z
N MET A 1 -28.84 8.58 -11.35
CA MET A 1 -27.52 8.72 -10.67
C MET A 1 -27.66 8.24 -9.23
N PHE A 2 -26.76 7.38 -8.73
CA PHE A 2 -26.79 6.89 -7.34
C PHE A 2 -26.08 7.86 -6.37
N ALA A 3 -26.46 9.14 -6.38
CA ALA A 3 -25.77 10.21 -5.62
C ALA A 3 -25.66 9.90 -4.11
N ARG A 4 -26.76 9.47 -3.48
CA ARG A 4 -26.78 9.06 -2.06
C ARG A 4 -25.83 7.90 -1.73
N ASN A 5 -25.59 7.00 -2.68
CA ASN A 5 -24.67 5.89 -2.48
C ASN A 5 -23.20 6.33 -2.59
N LEU A 6 -22.92 7.29 -3.47
CA LEU A 6 -21.59 7.88 -3.62
C LEU A 6 -21.21 8.71 -2.40
N GLU A 7 -22.15 9.47 -1.83
CA GLU A 7 -21.95 10.16 -0.54
C GLU A 7 -21.62 9.18 0.59
N ARG A 8 -22.35 8.06 0.66
CA ARG A 8 -22.05 6.99 1.63
C ARG A 8 -20.67 6.37 1.40
N GLN A 9 -20.21 6.25 0.15
CA GLN A 9 -18.85 5.81 -0.14
C GLN A 9 -17.82 6.82 0.41
N ARG A 10 -18.01 8.13 0.17
CA ARG A 10 -17.14 9.17 0.75
C ARG A 10 -17.09 9.09 2.26
N ALA A 11 -18.24 8.92 2.91
CA ALA A 11 -18.30 8.79 4.37
C ALA A 11 -17.54 7.55 4.89
N LEU A 12 -17.54 6.44 4.15
CA LEU A 12 -16.89 5.19 4.57
C LEU A 12 -15.40 5.11 4.20
N TYR A 13 -15.02 5.68 3.06
CA TYR A 13 -13.70 5.48 2.45
C TYR A 13 -12.89 6.78 2.30
N GLY A 14 -13.44 7.92 2.73
CA GLY A 14 -12.85 9.25 2.59
C GLY A 14 -13.03 9.88 1.21
N GLU A 15 -13.16 9.08 0.15
CA GLU A 15 -13.44 9.52 -1.22
C GLU A 15 -14.36 8.51 -1.94
N GLU A 16 -14.82 8.86 -3.14
CA GLU A 16 -15.62 7.95 -3.94
C GLU A 16 -14.74 6.85 -4.52
N LEU A 17 -15.20 5.60 -4.43
CA LEU A 17 -14.40 4.46 -4.93
C LEU A 17 -14.10 4.59 -6.42
N ARG A 18 -14.97 5.28 -7.19
CA ARG A 18 -14.73 5.52 -8.61
C ARG A 18 -13.49 6.37 -8.88
N GLU A 19 -13.21 7.35 -8.02
CA GLU A 19 -12.06 8.25 -8.21
C GLU A 19 -10.77 7.52 -7.83
N LYS A 20 -10.75 6.76 -6.72
CA LYS A 20 -9.64 5.83 -6.40
C LYS A 20 -9.33 4.89 -7.56
N ILE A 21 -10.35 4.20 -8.06
CA ILE A 21 -10.17 3.15 -9.08
C ILE A 21 -9.73 3.74 -10.42
N ARG A 22 -10.21 4.94 -10.80
CA ARG A 22 -9.72 5.65 -12.01
C ARG A 22 -8.27 6.07 -11.87
N ARG A 23 -7.90 6.65 -10.72
CA ARG A 23 -6.52 7.05 -10.43
C ARG A 23 -5.56 5.87 -10.50
N LEU A 24 -5.95 4.72 -9.94
CA LEU A 24 -5.14 3.50 -9.99
C LEU A 24 -5.01 2.94 -11.42
N GLN A 25 -6.09 2.92 -12.20
CA GLN A 25 -6.02 2.50 -13.61
C GLN A 25 -5.11 3.40 -14.44
N ALA A 26 -5.20 4.73 -14.25
CA ALA A 26 -4.36 5.68 -14.95
C ALA A 26 -2.88 5.58 -14.53
N ALA A 27 -2.60 5.46 -13.24
CA ALA A 27 -1.24 5.38 -12.72
C ALA A 27 -0.51 4.08 -13.11
N LEU A 28 -1.27 2.99 -13.30
CA LEU A 28 -0.72 1.68 -13.65
C LEU A 28 -0.86 1.32 -15.14
N ASP A 29 -1.57 2.15 -15.92
CA ASP A 29 -1.95 1.88 -17.30
C ASP A 29 -2.59 0.49 -17.49
N VAL A 30 -3.62 0.19 -16.68
CA VAL A 30 -4.30 -1.11 -16.69
C VAL A 30 -5.81 -1.01 -16.83
N SER A 31 -6.40 -2.04 -17.44
CA SER A 31 -7.84 -2.17 -17.55
C SER A 31 -8.52 -2.48 -16.21
N GLN A 32 -9.81 -2.15 -16.13
CA GLN A 32 -10.68 -2.51 -15.01
C GLN A 32 -10.66 -4.01 -14.69
N ALA A 33 -10.63 -4.87 -15.72
CA ALA A 33 -10.63 -6.32 -15.55
C ALA A 33 -9.32 -6.83 -14.93
N ARG A 34 -8.18 -6.24 -15.33
CA ARG A 34 -6.86 -6.58 -14.77
C ARG A 34 -6.76 -6.16 -13.30
N LEU A 35 -7.26 -4.97 -12.97
CA LEU A 35 -7.34 -4.49 -11.59
C LEU A 35 -8.24 -5.39 -10.73
N ALA A 36 -9.43 -5.75 -11.22
CA ALA A 36 -10.36 -6.69 -10.57
C ALA A 36 -9.67 -8.02 -10.22
N LYS A 37 -8.96 -8.61 -11.19
CA LYS A 37 -8.22 -9.87 -11.00
C LYS A 37 -7.16 -9.77 -9.91
N SER A 38 -6.45 -8.65 -9.81
CA SER A 38 -5.43 -8.43 -8.77
C SER A 38 -6.05 -8.24 -7.38
N LEU A 39 -7.16 -7.50 -7.29
CA LEU A 39 -7.88 -7.29 -6.03
C LEU A 39 -8.61 -8.56 -5.53
N GLY A 40 -8.88 -9.52 -6.42
CA GLY A 40 -9.60 -10.75 -6.12
C GLY A 40 -11.13 -10.58 -6.18
N ILE A 41 -11.63 -9.67 -7.02
CA ILE A 41 -13.06 -9.43 -7.23
C ILE A 41 -13.45 -9.53 -8.69
N SER A 42 -14.73 -9.69 -8.96
CA SER A 42 -15.23 -9.72 -10.34
C SER A 42 -15.23 -8.33 -10.98
N THR A 43 -15.06 -8.28 -12.30
CA THR A 43 -15.18 -7.03 -13.08
C THR A 43 -16.57 -6.38 -12.90
N ALA A 44 -17.63 -7.19 -12.75
CA ALA A 44 -18.98 -6.72 -12.48
C ALA A 44 -19.08 -6.00 -11.11
N MET A 45 -18.42 -6.54 -10.08
CA MET A 45 -18.36 -5.90 -8.77
C MET A 45 -17.62 -4.55 -8.83
N ILE A 46 -16.52 -4.45 -9.58
CA ILE A 46 -15.88 -3.14 -9.82
C ILE A 46 -16.84 -2.18 -10.53
N SER A 47 -17.52 -2.62 -11.58
CA SER A 47 -18.47 -1.79 -12.32
C SER A 47 -19.58 -1.23 -11.40
N GLN A 48 -20.12 -2.09 -10.52
CA GLN A 48 -21.13 -1.68 -9.54
C GLN A 48 -20.61 -0.67 -8.50
N LEU A 49 -19.37 -0.80 -8.05
CA LEU A 49 -18.73 0.15 -7.12
C LEU A 49 -18.50 1.50 -7.82
N MET A 50 -17.98 1.47 -9.05
CA MET A 50 -17.72 2.64 -9.89
C MET A 50 -18.99 3.43 -10.22
N SER A 51 -20.09 2.73 -10.48
CA SER A 51 -21.38 3.35 -10.80
C SER A 51 -22.18 3.78 -9.56
N GLY A 52 -21.70 3.49 -8.35
CA GLY A 52 -22.43 3.72 -7.09
C GLY A 52 -23.63 2.78 -6.88
N ARG A 53 -23.78 1.71 -7.67
CA ARG A 53 -24.81 0.68 -7.44
C ARG A 53 -24.52 -0.12 -6.18
N ARG A 54 -23.23 -0.24 -5.83
CA ARG A 54 -22.77 -0.88 -4.60
C ARG A 54 -21.99 0.11 -3.75
N VAL A 55 -22.39 0.23 -2.47
CA VAL A 55 -21.75 1.16 -1.53
C VAL A 55 -20.52 0.52 -0.88
N LYS A 56 -20.66 -0.70 -0.35
CA LYS A 56 -19.64 -1.32 0.50
C LYS A 56 -18.85 -2.41 -0.22
N ILE A 57 -17.54 -2.49 0.09
CA ILE A 57 -16.71 -3.67 -0.14
C ILE A 57 -16.90 -4.61 1.07
N GLY A 58 -17.60 -5.73 0.86
CA GLY A 58 -17.91 -6.67 1.93
C GLY A 58 -16.74 -7.55 2.39
N ASP A 59 -15.77 -7.82 1.52
CA ASP A 59 -14.58 -8.59 1.88
C ASP A 59 -13.48 -7.65 2.39
N PRO A 60 -13.05 -7.75 3.66
CA PRO A 60 -11.98 -6.93 4.20
C PRO A 60 -10.64 -7.12 3.48
N ASN A 61 -10.33 -8.32 2.96
CA ASN A 61 -9.07 -8.55 2.25
C ASN A 61 -9.01 -7.74 0.96
N VAL A 62 -10.13 -7.64 0.24
CA VAL A 62 -10.25 -6.83 -0.97
C VAL A 62 -10.03 -5.35 -0.64
N LEU A 63 -10.63 -4.85 0.44
CA LEU A 63 -10.45 -3.48 0.88
C LEU A 63 -8.96 -3.22 1.21
N ALA A 64 -8.31 -4.11 1.94
CA ALA A 64 -6.89 -3.90 2.23
C ALA A 64 -6.00 -3.98 1.00
N ARG A 65 -6.25 -4.87 0.04
CA ARG A 65 -5.51 -4.90 -1.23
C ARG A 65 -5.66 -3.59 -1.98
N LEU A 66 -6.86 -3.02 -2.01
CA LEU A 66 -7.11 -1.70 -2.61
C LEU A 66 -6.31 -0.60 -1.92
N LEU A 67 -6.34 -0.56 -0.58
CA LEU A 67 -5.60 0.44 0.21
C LEU A 67 -4.08 0.27 0.10
N LEU A 68 -3.60 -0.97 0.07
CA LEU A 68 -2.19 -1.30 -0.16
C LEU A 68 -1.74 -0.79 -1.52
N LEU A 69 -2.51 -1.07 -2.58
CA LEU A 69 -2.21 -0.62 -3.94
C LEU A 69 -2.21 0.90 -4.05
N ASP A 70 -3.22 1.59 -3.48
CA ASP A 70 -3.32 3.05 -3.46
C ASP A 70 -2.11 3.69 -2.74
N ARG A 71 -1.68 3.11 -1.63
CA ARG A 71 -0.49 3.56 -0.88
C ARG A 71 0.81 3.36 -1.67
N GLN A 72 0.97 2.21 -2.32
CA GLN A 72 2.16 1.89 -3.12
C GLN A 72 2.27 2.83 -4.33
N VAL A 73 1.16 3.03 -5.05
CA VAL A 73 1.09 3.97 -6.18
C VAL A 73 1.38 5.41 -5.73
N SER A 74 0.83 5.84 -4.60
CA SER A 74 1.08 7.19 -4.06
C SER A 74 2.54 7.41 -3.61
N ARG A 75 3.24 6.35 -3.17
CA ARG A 75 4.67 6.41 -2.81
C ARG A 75 5.59 6.33 -4.04
N GLY A 76 5.15 5.66 -5.10
CA GLY A 76 5.91 5.43 -6.33
C GLY A 76 5.93 6.59 -7.33
N VAL A 77 5.45 7.78 -6.96
CA VAL A 77 5.31 8.96 -7.85
C VAL A 77 6.67 9.50 -8.37
N ALA A 78 7.80 8.99 -7.90
CA ALA A 78 9.12 9.37 -8.39
C ALA A 78 9.68 8.37 -9.43
N GLY A 79 9.26 8.53 -10.69
CA GLY A 79 10.12 8.31 -11.85
C GLY A 79 10.35 6.90 -12.38
N ASP A 80 10.09 5.85 -11.62
CA ASP A 80 10.14 4.49 -12.17
C ASP A 80 8.76 4.10 -12.67
N ARG A 81 8.66 3.67 -13.93
CA ARG A 81 7.55 2.82 -14.39
C ARG A 81 7.66 1.51 -13.61
N VAL A 82 7.25 1.53 -12.34
CA VAL A 82 7.07 0.33 -11.51
C VAL A 82 6.29 -0.63 -12.38
N ARG A 83 6.89 -1.78 -12.70
CA ARG A 83 6.25 -2.80 -13.54
C ARG A 83 4.89 -3.10 -12.93
N ALA A 84 3.82 -2.55 -13.50
CA ALA A 84 2.46 -2.65 -12.96
C ALA A 84 2.12 -4.11 -12.63
N ASP A 85 2.69 -5.02 -13.42
CA ASP A 85 2.61 -6.47 -13.24
C ASP A 85 3.19 -6.98 -11.93
N ALA A 86 4.39 -6.54 -11.55
CA ALA A 86 5.00 -6.93 -10.29
C ALA A 86 4.16 -6.43 -9.10
N LEU A 87 3.67 -5.19 -9.19
CA LEU A 87 2.85 -4.61 -8.13
C LEU A 87 1.48 -5.31 -8.03
N LEU A 88 0.81 -5.56 -9.15
CA LEU A 88 -0.48 -6.26 -9.19
C LEU A 88 -0.35 -7.72 -8.76
N ALA A 89 0.76 -8.39 -9.08
CA ALA A 89 1.06 -9.74 -8.58
C ALA A 89 1.28 -9.73 -7.07
N HIS A 90 2.09 -8.81 -6.57
CA HIS A 90 2.35 -8.64 -5.14
C HIS A 90 1.06 -8.37 -4.34
N VAL A 91 0.18 -7.49 -4.84
CA VAL A 91 -1.12 -7.19 -4.20
C VAL A 91 -2.03 -8.42 -4.20
N ARG A 92 -2.04 -9.21 -5.29
CA ARG A 92 -2.84 -10.44 -5.37
C ARG A 92 -2.38 -11.48 -4.34
N GLU A 93 -1.07 -11.65 -4.19
CA GLU A 93 -0.45 -12.59 -3.26
C GLU A 93 -0.52 -12.12 -1.80
N SER A 94 -0.58 -10.80 -1.61
CA SER A 94 -0.76 -10.22 -0.29
C SER A 94 -2.07 -10.71 0.34
N ARG A 95 -1.96 -11.17 1.58
CA ARG A 95 -3.08 -11.44 2.49
C ARG A 95 -3.08 -10.41 3.62
N PRO A 96 -3.44 -9.16 3.32
CA PRO A 96 -3.39 -8.11 4.31
C PRO A 96 -4.53 -8.31 5.33
N ASN A 97 -4.17 -8.65 6.56
CA ASN A 97 -5.13 -8.79 7.65
C ASN A 97 -5.55 -7.40 8.15
N LEU A 98 -6.72 -6.91 7.71
CA LEU A 98 -7.34 -5.67 8.23
C LEU A 98 -7.77 -5.75 9.71
N GLY A 99 -7.59 -6.90 10.36
CA GLY A 99 -8.03 -7.12 11.75
C GLY A 99 -7.11 -6.52 12.82
N VAL A 100 -5.90 -6.08 12.45
CA VAL A 100 -4.95 -5.49 13.39
C VAL A 100 -4.33 -4.27 12.71
N PRO A 101 -4.34 -3.08 13.32
CA PRO A 101 -3.38 -2.05 12.95
C PRO A 101 -2.02 -2.64 13.26
N THR A 102 -1.36 -3.23 12.27
CA THR A 102 0.07 -3.43 12.37
C THR A 102 0.61 -2.02 12.52
N ALA A 103 1.06 -1.65 13.72
CA ALA A 103 1.94 -0.51 13.90
C ALA A 103 2.90 -0.53 12.71
N ALA A 104 3.07 0.61 12.01
CA ALA A 104 3.96 0.66 10.87
C ALA A 104 5.24 -0.11 11.24
N PRO A 105 5.62 -1.16 10.48
CA PRO A 105 6.67 -2.07 10.90
C PRO A 105 7.85 -1.21 11.32
N ASP A 106 8.32 -1.40 12.55
CA ASP A 106 9.41 -0.61 13.10
C ASP A 106 10.57 -0.71 12.09
N PRO A 107 10.98 0.39 11.43
CA PRO A 107 12.03 0.34 10.42
C PRO A 107 13.30 -0.31 10.97
N SER A 108 13.52 -0.19 12.27
CA SER A 108 14.59 -0.82 13.03
C SER A 108 14.53 -2.36 13.00
N GLU A 109 13.33 -2.94 13.03
CA GLU A 109 13.12 -4.38 12.97
C GLU A 109 13.38 -4.94 11.57
N ALA A 110 12.94 -4.23 10.53
CA ALA A 110 13.26 -4.58 9.14
C ALA A 110 14.79 -4.55 8.89
N LEU A 111 15.49 -3.53 9.40
CA LEU A 111 16.95 -3.41 9.28
C LEU A 111 17.70 -4.54 9.99
N ARG A 112 17.21 -4.98 11.15
CA ARG A 112 17.77 -6.14 11.90
C ARG A 112 17.63 -7.46 11.13
N GLY A 113 16.68 -7.58 10.20
CA GLY A 113 16.56 -8.73 9.31
C GLY A 113 17.57 -8.75 8.16
N VAL A 114 18.22 -7.61 7.85
CA VAL A 114 19.14 -7.47 6.72
C VAL A 114 20.60 -7.59 7.14
N ALA A 115 20.95 -7.06 8.32
CA ALA A 115 22.33 -7.01 8.79
C ALA A 115 22.39 -7.17 10.32
N SER A 116 23.53 -7.66 10.82
CA SER A 116 23.75 -7.80 12.26
C SER A 116 23.82 -6.43 12.95
N GLN A 117 23.55 -6.39 14.27
CA GLN A 117 23.67 -5.17 15.07
C GLN A 117 25.04 -4.51 14.90
N THR A 118 26.12 -5.32 14.86
CA THR A 118 27.48 -4.84 14.64
C THR A 118 27.67 -4.19 13.27
N GLN A 119 27.13 -4.81 12.21
CA GLN A 119 27.19 -4.24 10.86
C GLN A 119 26.37 -2.95 10.74
N LEU A 120 25.20 -2.89 11.36
CA LEU A 120 24.36 -1.69 11.40
C LEU A 120 25.05 -0.53 12.13
N ALA A 121 25.71 -0.80 13.26
CA ALA A 121 26.49 0.20 13.99
C ALA A 121 27.69 0.71 13.18
N ALA A 122 28.42 -0.19 12.50
CA ALA A 122 29.53 0.18 11.63
C ALA A 122 29.07 1.05 10.46
N ALA A 123 27.97 0.68 9.79
CA ALA A 123 27.38 1.48 8.71
C ALA A 123 26.94 2.87 9.19
N ALA A 124 26.39 2.97 10.40
CA ALA A 124 26.01 4.25 10.99
C ALA A 124 27.22 5.18 11.19
N ASN A 125 28.36 4.64 11.61
CA ASN A 125 29.60 5.42 11.77
C ASN A 125 30.13 5.95 10.43
N VAL A 126 30.07 5.13 9.37
CA VAL A 126 30.49 5.52 8.02
C VAL A 126 29.58 6.63 7.46
N LEU A 127 28.27 6.52 7.68
CA LEU A 127 27.28 7.46 7.12
C LEU A 127 27.11 8.73 7.95
N GLY A 128 27.45 8.71 9.24
CA GLY A 128 27.24 9.82 10.19
C GLY A 128 27.67 11.20 9.69
N PRO A 129 28.86 11.36 9.07
CA PRO A 129 29.34 12.66 8.61
C PRO A 129 28.51 13.30 7.48
N ARG A 130 27.90 12.50 6.59
CA ARG A 130 27.13 13.00 5.43
C ARG A 130 25.62 12.85 5.59
N PHE A 131 25.16 11.89 6.38
CA PHE A 131 23.76 11.51 6.49
C PHE A 131 23.37 11.24 7.95
N PRO A 132 23.36 12.27 8.81
CA PRO A 132 23.16 12.10 10.25
C PRO A 132 21.81 11.46 10.61
N ALA A 133 20.74 11.79 9.88
CA ALA A 133 19.41 11.20 10.10
C ALA A 133 19.36 9.69 9.77
N ILE A 134 20.06 9.25 8.73
CA ILE A 134 20.13 7.83 8.35
C ILE A 134 20.99 7.08 9.36
N ALA A 135 22.13 7.65 9.76
CA ALA A 135 22.99 7.07 10.79
C ALA A 135 22.26 6.91 12.12
N GLU A 136 21.39 7.84 12.50
CA GLU A 136 20.55 7.74 13.70
C GLU A 136 19.58 6.56 13.61
N MET A 137 18.93 6.37 12.46
CA MET A 137 18.03 5.23 12.24
C MET A 137 18.78 3.88 12.34
N LEU A 138 19.98 3.80 11.78
CA LEU A 138 20.83 2.60 11.88
C LEU A 138 21.30 2.34 13.32
N ARG A 139 21.65 3.40 14.08
CA ARG A 139 21.98 3.29 15.51
C ARG A 139 20.81 2.77 16.33
N ARG A 140 19.59 3.23 16.05
CA ARG A 140 18.36 2.70 16.68
C ARG A 140 18.10 1.25 16.32
N ALA A 141 18.40 0.84 15.08
CA ALA A 141 18.29 -0.56 14.68
C ALA A 141 19.34 -1.47 15.34
N ALA A 142 20.54 -0.94 15.59
CA ALA A 142 21.60 -1.64 16.29
C ALA A 142 21.40 -1.70 17.81
N ALA A 143 20.63 -0.78 18.39
CA ALA A 143 20.30 -0.77 19.81
C ALA A 143 19.28 -1.88 20.13
N ASP A 144 19.67 -2.81 21.01
CA ASP A 144 18.89 -3.98 21.39
C ASP A 144 17.59 -3.56 22.12
N ARG A 145 16.48 -4.25 21.83
CA ARG A 145 15.24 -4.09 22.62
C ARG A 145 15.25 -5.16 23.71
N ARG A 146 15.68 -4.79 24.92
CA ARG A 146 15.35 -5.56 26.13
C ARG A 146 13.84 -5.53 26.37
#